data_AF-A0AAN5KS40-F1
#
_entry.id   AF-A0AAN5KS40-F1
#
_cell.length_a   1.000
_cell.length_b   1.000
_cell.length_c   1.000
_cell.angle_alpha   90.00
_cell.angle_beta   90.00
_cell.angle_gamma   90.00
#
_symmetry.space_group_name_H-M   'P 1'
#
loop_
_entity.id
_entity.type
_entity.pdbx_description
1 polymer ?
#
loop_
_entity_poly.entity_id
_entity_poly.type
_entity_poly.pdbx_seq_one_letter_code
_entity_poly.pdbx_strand_id
1 'polypeptide(L)'
;MAAQLDPSSEFAALVKQLHKAPDDSGLKQAVVKRLPEMQVLAKTNPLALFRLAQIYSPSSSQYKQMILQSAAQGCTNAMLSACEILLKSGSTNDLITAAHYMRLIQRSKDSYIIELGKKLLEKYPGFAEELKSNSKEVPYHSAIRFFGIQTENGKEEEAKIISRPTV
;
A
#
# COMPACT_ATOMS: atom_id res chain seq x y z
N MET A 1 -28.49 -17.32 -5.77
CA MET A 1 -27.81 -16.49 -6.79
C MET A 1 -26.32 -16.53 -6.51
N ALA A 2 -25.48 -16.99 -7.45
CA ALA A 2 -24.04 -16.89 -7.28
C ALA A 2 -23.65 -15.41 -7.37
N ALA A 3 -23.06 -14.86 -6.31
CA ALA A 3 -22.53 -13.51 -6.36
C ALA A 3 -21.42 -13.48 -7.43
N GLN A 4 -21.63 -12.74 -8.52
CA GLN A 4 -20.53 -12.42 -9.44
C GLN A 4 -19.50 -11.63 -8.62
N LEU A 5 -18.31 -12.21 -8.46
CA LEU A 5 -17.20 -11.54 -7.81
C LEU A 5 -16.73 -10.41 -8.72
N ASP A 6 -16.34 -9.28 -8.15
CA ASP A 6 -15.73 -8.22 -8.93
C ASP A 6 -14.41 -8.73 -9.57
N PRO A 7 -14.00 -8.21 -10.74
CA PRO A 7 -12.82 -8.71 -11.47
C PRO A 7 -11.53 -8.74 -10.64
N SER A 8 -11.38 -7.81 -9.71
CA SER A 8 -10.24 -7.73 -8.80
C SER A 8 -10.28 -8.88 -7.77
N SER A 9 -11.46 -9.26 -7.29
CA SER A 9 -11.64 -10.36 -6.35
C SER A 9 -11.43 -11.72 -7.03
N GLU A 10 -11.91 -11.88 -8.27
CA GLU A 10 -11.62 -13.07 -9.09
C GLU A 10 -10.12 -13.22 -9.33
N PHE A 11 -9.45 -12.14 -9.71
CA PHE A 11 -8.00 -12.13 -9.91
C PHE A 11 -7.26 -12.54 -8.63
N ALA A 12 -7.62 -11.96 -7.48
CA ALA A 12 -7.02 -12.32 -6.20
C ALA A 12 -7.22 -13.81 -5.83
N ALA A 13 -8.38 -14.39 -6.18
CA ALA A 13 -8.61 -15.81 -5.98
C ALA A 13 -7.70 -16.67 -6.86
N LEU A 14 -7.52 -16.31 -8.14
CA LEU A 14 -6.61 -17.00 -9.06
C LEU A 14 -5.16 -16.96 -8.58
N VAL A 15 -4.68 -15.79 -8.14
CA VAL A 15 -3.31 -15.65 -7.60
C VAL A 15 -3.12 -16.51 -6.36
N LYS A 16 -4.11 -16.55 -5.45
CA LYS A 16 -4.06 -17.42 -4.27
C LYS A 16 -4.01 -18.91 -4.62
N GLN A 17 -4.73 -19.32 -5.67
CA GLN A 17 -4.67 -20.70 -6.16
C GLN A 17 -3.31 -21.00 -6.77
N LEU A 18 -2.76 -20.09 -7.58
CA LEU A 18 -1.45 -20.23 -8.18
C LEU A 18 -0.33 -20.35 -7.12
N HIS A 19 -0.41 -19.62 -6.00
CA HIS A 19 0.54 -19.79 -4.90
C HIS A 19 0.49 -21.17 -4.24
N LYS A 20 -0.66 -21.85 -4.28
CA LYS A 20 -0.80 -23.23 -3.77
C LYS A 20 -0.33 -24.28 -4.77
N ALA A 21 -0.41 -23.97 -6.06
CA ALA A 21 -0.03 -24.86 -7.16
C ALA A 21 0.84 -24.10 -8.18
N PRO A 22 2.11 -23.78 -7.83
CA PRO A 22 2.95 -22.90 -8.64
C PRO A 22 3.37 -23.50 -9.97
N ASP A 23 3.21 -24.81 -10.17
CA ASP A 23 3.54 -25.50 -11.42
C ASP A 23 2.35 -25.70 -12.36
N ASP A 24 1.15 -25.33 -11.92
CA ASP A 24 -0.06 -25.42 -12.75
C ASP A 24 -0.02 -24.41 -13.90
N SER A 25 0.13 -24.92 -15.11
CA SER A 25 0.20 -24.11 -16.34
C SER A 25 -1.13 -23.43 -16.68
N GLY A 26 -2.26 -24.06 -16.35
CA GLY A 26 -3.59 -23.50 -16.57
C GLY A 26 -3.85 -22.29 -15.69
N LEU A 27 -3.49 -22.37 -14.40
CA LEU A 27 -3.58 -21.24 -13.47
C LEU A 27 -2.66 -20.08 -13.88
N LYS A 28 -1.44 -20.38 -14.33
CA LYS A 28 -0.52 -19.35 -14.88
C LYS A 28 -1.17 -18.60 -16.04
N GLN A 29 -1.72 -19.33 -17.02
CA GLN A 29 -2.38 -18.72 -18.18
C GLN A 29 -3.61 -17.90 -17.78
N ALA A 30 -4.41 -18.39 -16.83
CA ALA A 30 -5.59 -17.67 -16.34
C ALA A 30 -5.21 -16.33 -15.67
N VAL A 31 -4.16 -16.32 -14.84
CA VAL A 31 -3.63 -15.09 -14.23
C VAL A 31 -3.11 -14.15 -15.31
N VAL A 32 -2.27 -14.64 -16.23
CA VAL A 32 -1.68 -13.82 -17.31
C VAL A 32 -2.76 -13.17 -18.18
N LYS A 33 -3.84 -13.89 -18.52
CA LYS A 33 -4.96 -13.36 -19.31
C LYS A 33 -5.64 -12.17 -18.64
N ARG A 34 -5.66 -12.12 -17.30
CA ARG A 34 -6.33 -11.07 -16.51
C ARG A 34 -5.40 -9.92 -16.10
N LEU A 35 -4.08 -10.07 -16.27
CA LEU A 35 -3.11 -9.04 -15.88
C LEU A 35 -3.37 -7.67 -16.51
N PRO A 36 -3.68 -7.53 -17.81
CA PRO A 36 -3.88 -6.20 -18.42
C PRO A 36 -5.06 -5.44 -17.79
N GLU A 37 -6.18 -6.12 -17.57
CA GLU A 37 -7.36 -5.56 -16.91
C GLU A 37 -7.02 -5.12 -15.48
N MET A 38 -6.30 -5.97 -14.74
CA MET A 38 -5.89 -5.69 -13.37
C MET A 38 -4.92 -4.50 -13.27
N GLN A 39 -4.00 -4.38 -14.24
CA GLN A 39 -3.08 -3.25 -14.34
C GLN A 39 -3.81 -1.92 -14.58
N VAL A 40 -4.85 -1.92 -15.42
CA VAL A 40 -5.69 -0.73 -15.63
C VAL A 40 -6.42 -0.36 -14.35
N LEU A 41 -7.05 -1.33 -13.68
CA LEU A 41 -7.79 -1.10 -12.44
C LEU A 41 -6.89 -0.60 -11.30
N ALA A 42 -5.66 -1.13 -11.20
CA ALA A 42 -4.69 -0.74 -10.19
C ALA A 42 -4.25 0.73 -10.27
N LYS A 43 -4.47 1.42 -11.40
CA LYS A 43 -4.15 2.85 -11.53
C LYS A 43 -5.05 3.74 -10.67
N THR A 44 -6.27 3.32 -10.40
CA THR A 44 -7.28 4.14 -9.70
C THR A 44 -7.84 3.47 -8.46
N ASN A 45 -7.64 2.15 -8.29
CA ASN A 45 -8.12 1.41 -7.15
C ASN A 45 -6.96 0.85 -6.31
N PRO A 46 -6.76 1.34 -5.07
CA PRO A 46 -5.63 0.92 -4.25
C PRO A 46 -5.74 -0.54 -3.78
N LEU A 47 -6.95 -1.08 -3.59
CA LEU A 47 -7.13 -2.51 -3.30
C LEU A 47 -6.76 -3.38 -4.51
N ALA A 48 -7.03 -2.90 -5.73
CA ALA A 48 -6.57 -3.57 -6.93
C ALA A 48 -5.03 -3.54 -7.03
N LEU A 49 -4.40 -2.40 -6.74
CA LEU A 49 -2.93 -2.33 -6.68
C LEU A 49 -2.34 -3.31 -5.66
N PHE A 50 -2.95 -3.40 -4.47
CA PHE A 50 -2.57 -4.39 -3.45
C PHE A 50 -2.67 -5.83 -3.96
N ARG A 51 -3.78 -6.17 -4.62
CA ARG A 51 -4.02 -7.52 -5.16
C ARG A 51 -3.09 -7.84 -6.34
N LEU A 52 -2.79 -6.85 -7.18
CA LEU A 52 -1.81 -7.00 -8.25
C LEU A 52 -0.40 -7.24 -7.67
N ALA A 53 -0.04 -6.58 -6.57
CA ALA A 53 1.26 -6.81 -5.91
C ALA A 53 1.46 -8.28 -5.52
N GLN A 54 0.39 -9.00 -5.18
CA GLN A 54 0.45 -10.39 -4.71
C GLN A 54 0.96 -11.39 -5.77
N ILE A 55 1.11 -11.01 -7.04
CA ILE A 55 1.75 -11.89 -8.04
C ILE A 55 3.26 -12.00 -7.86
N TYR A 56 3.86 -11.02 -7.17
CA TYR A 56 5.29 -10.96 -6.97
C TYR A 56 5.68 -11.62 -5.66
N SER A 57 6.91 -12.14 -5.59
CA SER A 57 7.46 -12.65 -4.34
C SER A 57 7.46 -11.57 -3.25
N PRO A 58 7.09 -11.89 -1.99
CA PRO A 58 7.15 -10.95 -0.87
C PRO A 58 8.54 -10.35 -0.60
N SER A 59 9.60 -11.01 -1.07
CA SER A 59 10.99 -10.52 -0.97
C SER A 59 11.40 -9.57 -2.10
N SER A 60 10.57 -9.41 -3.14
CA SER A 60 10.90 -8.58 -4.29
C SER A 60 10.72 -7.09 -4.01
N SER A 61 11.55 -6.26 -4.64
CA SER A 61 11.42 -4.79 -4.60
C SER A 61 10.08 -4.33 -5.16
N GLN A 62 9.61 -4.97 -6.24
CA GLN A 62 8.33 -4.67 -6.89
C GLN A 62 7.14 -4.87 -5.94
N TYR A 63 7.11 -6.00 -5.22
CA TYR A 63 6.10 -6.25 -4.18
C TYR A 63 6.10 -5.13 -3.13
N LYS A 64 7.29 -4.84 -2.56
CA LYS A 64 7.45 -3.80 -1.53
C LYS A 64 6.93 -2.44 -2.02
N GLN A 65 7.33 -2.01 -3.21
CA GLN A 65 6.93 -0.73 -3.79
C GLN A 65 5.41 -0.63 -3.95
N MET A 66 4.78 -1.65 -4.54
CA MET A 66 3.34 -1.64 -4.80
C MET A 66 2.52 -1.70 -3.51
N ILE A 67 2.96 -2.45 -2.50
CA ILE A 67 2.33 -2.47 -1.18
C ILE A 67 2.40 -1.09 -0.52
N LEU A 68 3.57 -0.46 -0.50
CA LEU A 68 3.74 0.87 0.08
C LEU A 68 2.92 1.92 -0.67
N GLN A 69 2.86 1.85 -2.00
CA GLN A 69 2.05 2.75 -2.82
C GLN A 69 0.54 2.56 -2.54
N SER A 70 0.07 1.32 -2.45
CA SER A 70 -1.32 1.02 -2.12
C SER A 70 -1.69 1.46 -0.70
N ALA A 71 -0.79 1.28 0.27
CA ALA A 71 -0.96 1.75 1.64
C ALA A 71 -1.06 3.28 1.70
N ALA A 72 -0.19 3.98 0.97
CA ALA A 72 -0.19 5.43 0.88
C ALA A 72 -1.49 6.02 0.28
N GLN A 73 -2.22 5.23 -0.51
CA GLN A 73 -3.52 5.56 -1.09
C GLN A 73 -4.73 5.15 -0.22
N GLY A 74 -4.51 4.63 0.99
CA GLY A 74 -5.60 4.36 1.94
C GLY A 74 -6.07 2.90 2.03
N CYS A 75 -5.42 1.95 1.35
CA CYS A 75 -5.82 0.54 1.46
C CYS A 75 -5.38 -0.07 2.79
N THR A 76 -6.33 -0.42 3.66
CA THR A 76 -6.09 -1.05 4.99
C THR A 76 -5.32 -2.37 4.88
N ASN A 77 -5.66 -3.20 3.89
CA ASN A 77 -4.94 -4.45 3.59
C ASN A 77 -3.45 -4.18 3.32
N ALA A 78 -3.15 -3.18 2.50
CA ALA A 78 -1.79 -2.81 2.16
C ALA A 78 -1.07 -2.13 3.33
N MET A 79 -1.76 -1.33 4.14
CA MET A 79 -1.20 -0.74 5.36
C MET A 79 -0.71 -1.83 6.32
N LEU A 80 -1.46 -2.90 6.51
CA LEU A 80 -1.05 -4.00 7.37
C LEU A 80 0.20 -4.70 6.83
N SER A 81 0.22 -5.03 5.54
CA SER A 81 1.41 -5.60 4.88
C SER A 81 2.61 -4.64 4.90
N ALA A 82 2.37 -3.34 4.79
CA ALA A 82 3.40 -2.32 4.92
C ALA A 82 4.00 -2.30 6.33
N CYS A 83 3.17 -2.37 7.39
CA CYS A 83 3.67 -2.49 8.76
C CYS A 83 4.60 -3.69 8.90
N GLU A 84 4.26 -4.87 8.36
CA GLU A 84 5.13 -6.05 8.41
C GLU A 84 6.47 -5.83 7.69
N ILE A 85 6.46 -5.18 6.51
CA ILE A 85 7.69 -4.86 5.77
C ILE A 85 8.58 -3.90 6.56
N LEU A 86 7.98 -2.84 7.11
CA LEU A 86 8.68 -1.75 7.78
C LEU A 86 9.25 -2.21 9.13
N LEU A 87 8.50 -3.01 9.90
CA LEU A 87 8.96 -3.58 11.17
C LEU A 87 10.15 -4.54 10.98
N LYS A 88 10.21 -5.27 9.86
CA LYS A 88 11.36 -6.12 9.52
C LYS A 88 12.62 -5.33 9.17
N SER A 89 12.47 -4.12 8.61
CA SER A 89 13.58 -3.22 8.30
C SER A 89 14.19 -2.62 9.56
N GLY A 90 13.33 -2.24 10.52
CA GLY A 90 13.76 -1.73 11.83
C GLY A 90 14.37 -0.33 11.84
N SER A 91 14.43 0.36 10.70
CA SER A 91 14.92 1.74 10.66
C SER A 91 13.95 2.68 11.38
N THR A 92 14.47 3.75 11.98
CA THR A 92 13.65 4.72 12.73
C THR A 92 12.51 5.31 11.90
N ASN A 93 12.79 5.68 10.63
CA ASN A 93 11.80 6.19 9.70
C ASN A 93 10.73 5.14 9.33
N ASP A 94 11.13 3.87 9.22
CA ASP A 94 10.21 2.78 8.94
C ASP A 94 9.30 2.52 10.14
N LEU A 95 9.81 2.59 11.37
CA LEU A 95 9.01 2.47 12.60
C LEU A 95 7.98 3.62 12.73
N ILE A 96 8.38 4.86 12.43
CA ILE A 96 7.46 6.02 12.41
C ILE A 96 6.34 5.79 11.38
N THR A 97 6.70 5.30 10.18
CA THR A 97 5.73 5.04 9.12
C THR A 97 4.81 3.86 9.47
N ALA A 98 5.35 2.80 10.08
CA ALA A 98 4.56 1.67 10.56
C ALA A 98 3.58 2.10 11.65
N ALA A 99 4.01 2.96 12.59
CA ALA A 99 3.15 3.50 13.64
C ALA A 99 2.01 4.34 13.06
N HIS A 100 2.32 5.18 12.06
CA HIS A 100 1.31 5.94 11.33
C HIS A 100 0.25 5.03 10.69
N TYR A 101 0.65 4.02 9.91
CA TYR A 101 -0.28 3.09 9.29
C TYR A 101 -1.08 2.26 10.30
N MET A 102 -0.46 1.82 11.39
CA MET A 102 -1.17 1.09 12.44
C MET A 102 -2.28 1.93 13.09
N ARG A 103 -2.02 3.22 13.36
CA ARG A 103 -3.05 4.15 13.87
C ARG A 103 -4.19 4.35 12.86
N LEU A 104 -3.88 4.43 11.56
CA LEU A 104 -4.91 4.52 10.51
C LEU A 104 -5.76 3.25 10.46
N ILE A 105 -5.16 2.06 10.59
CA ILE A 105 -5.90 0.79 10.69
C ILE A 105 -6.84 0.80 11.90
N GLN A 106 -6.35 1.19 13.09
CA GLN A 106 -7.13 1.23 14.32
C GLN A 106 -8.31 2.22 14.25
N ARG A 107 -8.18 3.31 13.47
CA ARG A 107 -9.23 4.30 13.22
C ARG A 107 -10.17 3.92 12.06
N SER A 108 -9.85 2.86 11.32
CA SER A 108 -10.66 2.41 10.19
C SER A 108 -11.95 1.70 10.65
N LYS A 109 -12.86 1.41 9.70
CA LYS A 109 -14.07 0.60 9.95
C LYS A 109 -13.88 -0.88 9.57
N ASP A 110 -12.64 -1.28 9.26
CA ASP A 110 -12.29 -2.63 8.81
C ASP A 110 -11.98 -3.53 10.01
N SER A 111 -13.03 -4.11 10.61
CA SER A 111 -12.91 -4.94 11.81
C SER A 111 -11.96 -6.12 11.62
N TYR A 112 -11.93 -6.71 10.42
CA TYR A 112 -11.05 -7.82 10.11
C TYR A 112 -9.57 -7.39 10.13
N ILE A 113 -9.23 -6.29 9.45
CA ILE A 113 -7.85 -5.79 9.45
C ILE A 113 -7.43 -5.25 10.82
N ILE A 114 -8.36 -4.68 11.60
CA ILE A 114 -8.08 -4.28 12.99
C ILE A 114 -7.65 -5.48 13.83
N GLU A 115 -8.36 -6.61 13.74
CA GLU A 115 -8.00 -7.83 14.48
C GLU A 115 -6.65 -8.41 14.03
N LEU A 116 -6.37 -8.40 12.73
CA LEU A 116 -5.04 -8.78 12.24
C LEU A 116 -3.94 -7.82 12.71
N GLY A 117 -4.23 -6.53 12.80
CA GLY A 117 -3.33 -5.52 13.36
C GLY A 117 -2.99 -5.80 14.83
N LYS A 118 -3.96 -6.19 15.65
CA LYS A 118 -3.72 -6.61 17.05
C LYS A 118 -2.78 -7.81 17.13
N LYS A 119 -3.02 -8.83 16.30
CA LYS A 119 -2.13 -10.01 16.21
C LYS A 119 -0.72 -9.66 15.75
N LEU A 120 -0.57 -8.63 14.91
CA LEU A 120 0.74 -8.13 14.52
C LEU A 120 1.45 -7.46 15.71
N LEU A 121 0.74 -6.65 16.49
CA LEU A 121 1.30 -6.01 17.69
C LEU A 121 1.74 -7.01 18.75
N GLU A 122 1.03 -8.13 18.90
CA GLU A 122 1.45 -9.23 19.79
C GLU A 122 2.81 -9.84 19.39
N LYS A 123 3.15 -9.84 18.09
CA LYS A 123 4.45 -10.33 17.60
C LYS A 123 5.59 -9.32 17.82
N TYR A 124 5.26 -8.05 18.04
CA TYR A 124 6.23 -6.96 18.19
C TYR A 124 5.92 -6.13 19.45
N PRO A 125 6.11 -6.68 20.66
CA PRO A 125 5.69 -6.05 21.91
C PRO A 125 6.36 -4.69 22.16
N GLY A 126 7.67 -4.55 21.85
CA GLY A 126 8.37 -3.28 22.01
C GLY A 126 7.78 -2.16 21.14
N PHE A 127 7.40 -2.48 19.90
CA PHE A 127 6.70 -1.54 19.03
C PHE A 127 5.28 -1.23 19.54
N ALA A 128 4.58 -2.22 20.09
CA ALA A 128 3.26 -2.03 20.66
C ALA A 128 3.27 -1.10 21.89
N GLU A 129 4.30 -1.19 22.73
CA GLU A 129 4.52 -0.27 23.85
C GLU A 129 4.83 1.14 23.38
N GLU A 130 5.66 1.28 22.36
CA GLU A 130 6.01 2.57 21.77
C GLU A 130 4.79 3.27 21.14
N LEU A 131 3.92 2.49 20.50
CA LEU A 131 2.66 2.95 19.90
C LEU A 131 1.68 3.49 20.96
N LYS A 132 1.64 2.87 22.15
CA LYS A 132 0.82 3.31 23.29
C LYS A 132 1.41 4.51 24.01
N SER A 133 2.73 4.53 24.19
CA SER A 133 3.46 5.56 24.93
C SER A 133 3.52 6.89 24.18
N ASN A 134 3.67 6.85 22.85
CA ASN A 134 3.63 8.04 21.99
C ASN A 134 2.19 8.43 21.64
N SER A 135 1.40 8.77 22.67
CA SER A 135 0.05 9.36 22.52
C SER A 135 0.07 10.77 21.94
N LYS A 136 1.22 11.45 21.98
CA LYS A 136 1.49 12.65 21.18
C LYS A 136 1.86 12.18 19.78
N GLU A 137 0.97 12.40 18.82
CA GLU A 137 1.22 12.11 17.41
C GLU A 137 2.51 12.79 16.97
N VAL A 138 3.62 12.04 16.90
CA VAL A 138 4.79 12.49 16.14
C VAL A 138 4.28 12.76 14.74
N PRO A 139 4.36 14.01 14.23
CA PRO A 139 3.75 14.37 12.97
C PRO A 139 4.33 13.49 11.87
N TYR A 140 3.47 12.74 11.19
CA TYR A 140 3.88 12.04 9.99
C TYR A 140 4.13 13.08 8.91
N HIS A 141 5.39 13.34 8.58
CA HIS A 141 5.75 14.21 7.47
C HIS A 141 5.66 13.43 6.17
N SER A 142 4.88 13.94 5.21
CA SER A 142 4.75 13.35 3.87
C SER A 142 6.09 13.24 3.13
N ALA A 143 7.09 14.06 3.48
CA ALA A 143 8.46 13.96 2.97
C ALA A 143 9.19 12.66 3.37
N ILE A 144 8.70 11.95 4.39
CA ILE A 144 9.21 10.62 4.78
C ILE A 144 8.71 9.54 3.79
N ARG A 145 7.77 9.86 2.88
CA ARG A 145 7.34 8.97 1.78
C ARG A 145 8.42 8.91 0.71
N PHE A 146 9.30 7.92 0.81
CA PHE A 146 10.28 7.62 -0.25
C PHE A 146 9.64 7.07 -1.55
N PHE A 147 8.39 6.60 -1.50
CA PHE A 147 7.72 5.90 -2.62
C PHE A 147 6.40 6.55 -3.06
N GLY A 148 6.17 7.82 -2.73
CA GLY A 148 5.03 8.56 -3.25
C GLY A 148 5.23 8.90 -4.72
N ILE A 149 4.15 8.86 -5.51
CA ILE A 149 4.10 9.60 -6.77
C ILE A 149 4.38 11.06 -6.39
N GLN A 150 5.45 11.64 -6.91
CA GLN A 150 5.65 13.07 -6.81
C GLN A 150 4.49 13.70 -7.58
N THR A 151 3.48 14.21 -6.88
CA THR A 151 2.57 15.18 -7.48
C THR A 151 3.45 16.37 -7.81
N GLU A 152 3.76 16.55 -9.09
CA GLU A 152 4.33 17.79 -9.57
C GLU A 152 3.35 18.90 -9.17
N ASN A 153 3.65 19.60 -8.09
CA ASN A 153 3.10 20.92 -7.86
C ASN A 153 3.65 21.80 -8.98
N GLY A 154 2.91 21.86 -10.09
CA GLY A 154 3.05 22.89 -11.10
C GLY A 154 2.91 24.23 -10.41
N LYS A 155 4.05 24.88 -10.18
CA LYS A 155 4.11 26.29 -9.84
C LYS A 155 3.66 27.06 -11.08
N GLU A 156 2.38 27.39 -11.16
CA GLU A 156 1.94 28.56 -11.92
C GLU A 156 2.36 29.80 -11.12
N GLU A 157 3.66 30.12 -11.17
CA GLU A 157 4.10 31.49 -10.94
C GLU A 157 3.73 32.27 -12.20
N GLU A 158 2.59 32.96 -12.16
CA GLU A 158 2.22 33.99 -13.13
C GLU A 158 3.39 34.97 -13.30
N ALA A 159 4.05 34.85 -14.44
CA ALA A 159 4.99 35.84 -14.92
C ALA A 159 4.23 37.17 -15.12
N LYS A 160 4.29 38.05 -14.14
CA LYS A 160 3.97 39.48 -14.32
C LYS A 160 4.93 40.05 -15.35
N ILE A 161 4.42 40.15 -16.58
CA ILE A 161 5.00 40.91 -17.68
C ILE A 161 5.07 42.37 -17.22
N ILE A 162 6.25 42.82 -16.80
CA ILE A 162 6.55 44.25 -16.66
C ILE A 162 7.25 44.69 -17.94
N SER A 163 6.48 45.39 -18.76
CA SER A 163 6.90 46.12 -19.96
C SER A 163 8.07 47.06 -19.66
N ARG A 164 9.16 46.92 -20.41
CA ARG A 164 10.23 47.93 -20.48
C ARG A 164 9.81 49.10 -21.38
N PRO A 165 10.06 50.35 -21.00
CA PRO A 165 9.97 51.47 -21.93
C PRO A 165 11.24 51.54 -22.80
N THR A 166 11.04 51.75 -24.09
CA THR A 166 12.07 52.15 -25.08
C THR A 166 12.60 53.54 -24.76
N VAL A 167 13.92 53.70 -24.84
CA VAL A 167 14.62 54.98 -25.03
C VAL A 167 15.05 55.05 -26.48
#